data_AF-A0A7J7FQ42-F1
#
_entry.id   AF-A0A7J7FQ42-F1
#
_cell.length_a   1.000
_cell.length_b   1.000
_cell.length_c   1.000
_cell.angle_alpha   90.00
_cell.angle_beta   90.00
_cell.angle_gamma   90.00
#
_symmetry.space_group_name_H-M   'P 1'
#
loop_
_entity.id
_entity.type
_entity.pdbx_description
1 polymer ?
#
loop_
_entity_poly.entity_id
_entity_poly.type
_entity_poly.pdbx_seq_one_letter_code
_entity_poly.pdbx_strand_id
1 'polypeptide(L)'
;MEGEKMVHIIDLNAAEPAQWRALIKDLSARPEGPPHLRITGVHQQKEVLEQMAHILTEEADRLDIPFQFNQVVSKVEDLDIEKLRVKTGEALAISSVLQLHTLLANNDELRKKSAMTPNNANGVNLQRTLQMNQRTLGELLEKDLVNGYSPTSHDSASSSPAIFKHFSKDG
;
A
#
# COMPACT_ATOMS: atom_id res chain seq x y z
N MET A 1 -11.40 9.19 5.44
CA MET A 1 -11.08 10.63 5.30
C MET A 1 -12.31 11.52 5.48
N GLU A 2 -13.44 11.00 5.98
CA GLU A 2 -14.65 11.80 6.23
C GLU A 2 -14.40 12.75 7.42
N GLY A 3 -14.84 14.01 7.33
CA GLY A 3 -14.62 15.02 8.37
C GLY A 3 -13.20 15.58 8.49
N GLU A 4 -12.21 14.94 7.87
CA GLU A 4 -10.81 15.40 7.87
C GLU A 4 -10.64 16.70 7.10
N LYS A 5 -9.93 17.67 7.70
CA LYS A 5 -9.66 18.98 7.07
C LYS A 5 -8.37 19.02 6.27
N MET A 6 -7.43 18.11 6.55
CA MET A 6 -6.15 17.98 5.89
C MET A 6 -5.98 16.52 5.45
N VAL A 7 -5.83 16.29 4.15
CA VAL A 7 -5.64 14.94 3.59
C VAL A 7 -4.34 14.90 2.81
N HIS A 8 -3.50 13.91 3.10
CA HIS A 8 -2.28 13.65 2.36
C HIS A 8 -2.30 12.24 1.79
N ILE A 9 -2.03 12.15 0.50
CA ILE A 9 -1.96 10.90 -0.25
C ILE A 9 -0.53 10.71 -0.72
N ILE A 10 0.00 9.53 -0.54
CA ILE A 10 1.27 9.10 -1.13
C ILE A 10 0.95 8.06 -2.20
N ASP A 11 1.26 8.37 -3.45
CA ASP A 11 1.16 7.44 -4.57
C ASP A 11 2.55 6.88 -4.90
N LEU A 12 2.75 5.59 -4.66
CA LEU A 12 4.03 4.93 -4.90
C LEU A 12 4.34 4.71 -6.39
N ASN A 13 3.37 4.95 -7.28
CA ASN A 13 3.58 4.90 -8.73
C ASN A 13 2.69 5.92 -9.45
N ALA A 14 3.04 7.19 -9.30
CA ALA A 14 2.29 8.31 -9.86
C ALA A 14 2.51 8.46 -11.37
N ALA A 15 1.96 7.51 -12.13
CA ALA A 15 2.04 7.46 -13.60
C ALA A 15 0.74 7.92 -14.29
N GLU A 16 -0.42 7.73 -13.65
CA GLU A 16 -1.73 7.94 -14.29
C GLU A 16 -2.64 8.84 -13.43
N PRO A 17 -3.09 10.01 -13.94
CA PRO A 17 -3.84 10.98 -13.14
C PRO A 17 -5.29 10.60 -12.86
N ALA A 18 -5.85 9.62 -13.58
CA ALA A 18 -7.29 9.35 -13.58
C ALA A 18 -7.85 9.05 -12.17
N GLN A 19 -7.11 8.27 -11.37
CA GLN A 19 -7.49 7.94 -9.99
C GLN A 19 -7.63 9.21 -9.14
N TRP A 20 -6.65 10.11 -9.22
CA TRP A 20 -6.61 11.32 -8.41
C TRP A 20 -7.57 12.38 -8.90
N ARG A 21 -7.83 12.49 -10.21
CA ARG A 21 -8.88 13.37 -10.75
C ARG A 21 -10.26 12.97 -10.27
N ALA A 22 -10.56 11.66 -10.24
CA ALA A 22 -11.82 11.16 -9.69
C ALA A 22 -11.94 11.54 -8.21
N LEU A 23 -10.89 11.31 -7.44
CA LEU A 23 -10.87 11.67 -6.02
C LEU A 23 -11.03 13.18 -5.77
N ILE A 24 -10.35 14.04 -6.53
CA ILE A 24 -10.49 15.50 -6.43
C ILE A 24 -11.97 15.89 -6.64
N LYS A 25 -12.65 15.31 -7.63
CA LYS A 25 -14.09 15.54 -7.86
C LYS A 25 -14.93 15.10 -6.67
N ASP A 26 -14.70 13.90 -6.15
CA ASP A 26 -15.44 13.37 -5.01
C ASP A 26 -15.22 14.21 -3.74
N LEU A 27 -14.00 14.70 -3.53
CA LEU A 27 -13.66 15.59 -2.41
C LEU A 27 -14.32 16.97 -2.54
N SER A 28 -14.43 17.51 -3.76
CA SER A 28 -15.11 18.80 -4.00
C SER A 28 -16.61 18.75 -3.70
N ALA A 29 -17.23 17.57 -3.85
CA ALA A 29 -18.66 17.37 -3.67
C ALA A 29 -19.08 17.07 -2.21
N ARG A 30 -18.14 17.08 -1.26
CA ARG A 30 -18.41 16.77 0.14
C ARG A 30 -19.36 17.80 0.78
N PRO A 31 -20.36 17.36 1.57
CA PRO A 31 -21.27 18.26 2.27
C PRO A 31 -20.57 19.26 3.20
N GLU A 32 -19.46 18.86 3.83
CA GLU A 32 -18.65 19.69 4.73
C GLU A 32 -17.62 20.59 4.02
N GLY A 33 -17.61 20.58 2.68
CA GLY A 33 -16.63 21.23 1.83
C GLY A 33 -15.36 20.40 1.59
N PRO A 34 -14.52 20.80 0.62
CA PRO A 34 -13.28 20.10 0.32
C PRO A 34 -12.23 20.28 1.44
N PRO A 35 -11.40 19.25 1.72
CA PRO A 35 -10.23 19.40 2.57
C PRO A 35 -9.11 20.14 1.83
N HIS A 36 -8.07 20.56 2.56
CA HIS A 36 -6.78 20.79 1.94
C HIS A 36 -6.19 19.46 1.51
N LEU A 37 -5.99 19.29 0.20
CA LEU A 37 -5.49 18.06 -0.38
C LEU A 37 -4.02 18.19 -0.74
N ARG A 38 -3.21 17.23 -0.28
CA ARG A 38 -1.83 17.07 -0.70
C ARG A 38 -1.63 15.71 -1.33
N ILE A 39 -0.93 15.65 -2.45
CA ILE A 39 -0.52 14.40 -3.08
C ILE A 39 1.00 14.41 -3.23
N THR A 40 1.65 13.39 -2.71
CA THR A 40 3.05 13.08 -3.00
C THR A 40 3.08 11.97 -4.05
N GLY A 41 3.60 12.28 -5.23
CA GLY A 41 3.78 11.29 -6.31
C GLY A 41 5.21 10.79 -6.37
N VAL A 42 5.38 9.47 -6.35
CA VAL A 42 6.67 8.79 -6.55
C VAL A 42 6.71 8.21 -7.97
N HIS A 43 7.75 8.53 -8.72
CA HIS A 43 8.00 7.94 -10.04
C HIS A 43 9.48 8.10 -10.43
N GLN A 44 9.98 7.26 -11.34
CA GLN A 44 11.39 7.31 -11.77
C GLN A 44 11.68 8.43 -12.77
N GLN A 45 10.67 8.82 -13.54
CA GLN A 45 10.77 9.85 -14.57
C GLN A 45 10.14 11.14 -14.06
N LYS A 46 10.92 12.23 -14.12
CA LYS A 46 10.49 13.55 -13.64
C LYS A 46 9.38 14.12 -14.52
N GLU A 47 9.45 13.88 -15.82
CA GLU A 47 8.52 14.40 -16.84
C GLU A 47 7.10 13.88 -16.58
N VAL A 48 6.98 12.63 -16.16
CA VAL A 48 5.70 12.02 -15.75
C VAL A 48 5.13 12.73 -14.53
N LEU A 49 5.97 13.04 -13.52
CA LEU A 49 5.54 13.77 -12.32
C LEU A 49 5.17 15.22 -12.63
N GLU A 50 5.87 15.88 -13.55
CA GLU A 50 5.54 17.23 -14.01
C GLU A 50 4.18 17.26 -14.73
N GLN A 51 3.92 16.29 -15.62
CA GLN A 51 2.64 16.15 -16.28
C GLN A 51 1.51 15.86 -15.28
N MET A 52 1.75 14.94 -14.34
CA MET A 52 0.83 14.61 -13.26
C MET A 52 0.49 15.85 -12.41
N ALA A 53 1.52 16.59 -11.99
CA ALA A 53 1.36 17.81 -11.20
C ALA A 53 0.51 18.86 -11.95
N HIS A 54 0.80 19.08 -13.24
CA HIS A 54 0.06 20.03 -14.07
C HIS A 54 -1.41 19.65 -14.18
N ILE A 55 -1.72 18.41 -14.58
CA ILE A 55 -3.10 17.94 -14.76
C ILE A 55 -3.91 18.02 -13.46
N LEU A 56 -3.32 17.59 -12.34
CA LEU A 56 -4.03 17.57 -11.06
C LEU A 56 -4.21 18.96 -10.47
N THR A 57 -3.25 19.86 -10.68
CA THR A 57 -3.37 21.26 -10.25
C THR A 57 -4.47 21.97 -11.03
N GLU A 58 -4.53 21.82 -12.36
CA GLU A 58 -5.61 22.39 -13.18
C GLU A 58 -7.00 21.88 -12.77
N GLU A 59 -7.12 20.58 -12.46
CA GLU A 59 -8.39 19.99 -12.00
C GLU A 59 -8.81 20.54 -10.62
N ALA A 60 -7.86 20.68 -9.70
CA ALA A 60 -8.11 21.23 -8.36
C ALA A 60 -8.47 22.72 -8.42
N ASP A 61 -7.77 23.51 -9.23
CA ASP A 61 -8.04 24.93 -9.43
C ASP A 61 -9.44 25.15 -10.02
N ARG A 62 -9.83 24.33 -11.02
CA ARG A 62 -11.17 24.37 -11.62
C ARG A 62 -12.29 24.08 -10.62
N LEU A 63 -12.00 23.33 -9.55
CA LEU A 63 -12.94 22.92 -8.52
C LEU A 63 -12.78 23.72 -7.21
N ASP A 64 -11.91 24.72 -7.20
CA ASP A 64 -11.60 25.57 -6.03
C ASP A 64 -11.19 24.75 -4.80
N ILE A 65 -10.37 23.71 -5.00
CA ILE A 65 -9.82 22.88 -3.92
C ILE A 65 -8.43 23.38 -3.54
N PRO A 66 -8.14 23.65 -2.25
CA PRO A 66 -6.77 23.90 -1.81
C PRO A 66 -5.89 22.68 -2.04
N PHE A 67 -4.94 22.78 -2.96
CA PHE A 67 -4.18 21.63 -3.45
C PHE A 67 -2.66 21.85 -3.44
N GLN A 68 -1.90 20.79 -3.15
CA GLN A 68 -0.45 20.76 -3.29
C GLN A 68 0.03 19.42 -3.86
N PHE A 69 0.88 19.46 -4.88
CA PHE A 69 1.58 18.28 -5.40
C PHE A 69 3.08 18.30 -5.01
N ASN A 70 3.56 17.23 -4.40
CA ASN A 70 4.96 17.02 -4.03
C ASN A 70 5.56 15.91 -4.90
N GLN A 71 6.62 16.23 -5.65
CA GLN A 71 7.25 15.28 -6.57
C GLN A 71 8.43 14.58 -5.90
N VAL A 72 8.47 13.25 -5.97
CA VAL A 72 9.62 12.46 -5.51
C VAL A 72 10.12 11.58 -6.66
N VAL A 73 11.21 12.03 -7.29
CA VAL A 73 11.87 11.28 -8.37
C VAL A 73 12.69 10.15 -7.77
N SER A 74 12.13 8.95 -7.74
CA SER A 74 12.72 7.77 -7.10
C SER A 74 12.09 6.48 -7.58
N LYS A 75 12.82 5.38 -7.43
CA LYS A 75 12.24 4.04 -7.34
C LYS A 75 11.69 3.80 -5.93
N VAL A 76 10.76 2.86 -5.78
CA VAL A 76 10.18 2.53 -4.46
C VAL A 76 11.23 1.88 -3.56
N GLU A 77 12.13 1.06 -4.12
CA GLU A 77 13.24 0.44 -3.41
C GLU A 77 14.31 1.40 -2.89
N ASP A 78 14.46 2.56 -3.53
CA ASP A 78 15.45 3.58 -3.20
C ASP A 78 14.81 4.79 -2.46
N LEU A 79 13.54 4.64 -2.06
CA LEU A 79 12.73 5.74 -1.55
C LEU A 79 13.22 6.20 -0.17
N ASP A 80 13.66 7.44 -0.11
CA ASP A 80 13.91 8.15 1.15
C ASP A 80 12.59 8.66 1.74
N ILE A 81 12.21 8.11 2.89
CA ILE A 81 10.95 8.40 3.58
C ILE A 81 10.83 9.88 3.96
N GLU A 82 11.95 10.57 4.25
CA GLU A 82 11.93 11.99 4.62
C GLU A 82 11.46 12.87 3.45
N LYS A 83 11.67 12.43 2.21
CA LYS A 83 11.19 13.14 1.01
C LYS A 83 9.67 13.08 0.84
N LEU A 84 8.98 12.18 1.54
CA LEU A 84 7.52 12.11 1.57
C LEU A 84 6.91 13.27 2.35
N ARG A 85 7.69 13.94 3.20
CA ARG A 85 7.30 15.16 3.93
C ARG A 85 5.97 15.02 4.66
N VAL A 86 5.73 13.89 5.33
CA VAL A 86 4.52 13.68 6.13
C VAL A 86 4.48 14.71 7.27
N LYS A 87 3.32 15.32 7.52
CA LYS A 87 3.13 16.34 8.54
C LYS A 87 2.22 15.82 9.64
N THR A 88 2.44 16.28 10.88
CA THR A 88 1.51 15.98 11.98
C THR A 88 0.18 16.68 11.74
N GLY A 89 -0.93 15.99 12.04
CA GLY A 89 -2.28 16.56 11.95
C GLY A 89 -2.96 16.44 10.58
N GLU A 90 -2.35 15.72 9.62
CA GLU A 90 -3.02 15.32 8.38
C GLU A 90 -3.45 13.87 8.42
N ALA A 91 -4.58 13.56 7.79
CA ALA A 91 -4.97 12.19 7.54
C ALA A 91 -4.17 11.64 6.35
N LEU A 92 -3.43 10.56 6.57
CA LEU A 92 -2.52 9.97 5.58
C LEU A 92 -3.12 8.73 4.91
N ALA A 93 -3.04 8.65 3.59
CA ALA A 93 -3.28 7.43 2.82
C ALA A 93 -2.08 7.12 1.93
N ILE A 94 -1.80 5.83 1.75
CA ILE A 94 -0.76 5.34 0.85
C ILE A 94 -1.42 4.46 -0.21
N SER A 95 -1.18 4.77 -1.49
CA SER A 95 -1.60 3.99 -2.63
C SER A 95 -0.41 3.25 -3.21
N SER A 96 -0.57 1.95 -3.40
CA SER A 96 0.46 1.07 -3.93
C SER A 96 -0.11 0.19 -5.04
N VAL A 97 -0.30 0.76 -6.22
CA VAL A 97 -0.79 0.02 -7.39
C VAL A 97 0.38 -0.71 -8.04
N LEU A 98 0.41 -2.04 -7.89
CA LEU A 98 1.44 -2.93 -8.46
C LEU A 98 2.89 -2.51 -8.11
N GLN A 99 3.15 -1.96 -6.92
CA GLN A 99 4.51 -1.59 -6.50
C GLN A 99 5.16 -2.54 -5.50
N LEU A 100 4.43 -3.08 -4.52
CA LEU A 100 5.06 -3.84 -3.41
C LEU A 100 5.87 -5.06 -3.86
N HIS A 101 5.54 -5.67 -4.99
CA HIS A 101 6.24 -6.85 -5.49
C HIS A 101 7.68 -6.55 -5.93
N THR A 102 8.02 -5.31 -6.30
CA THR A 102 9.39 -4.93 -6.70
C THR A 102 10.38 -5.08 -5.56
N LEU A 103 9.91 -4.90 -4.32
CA LEU A 103 10.71 -5.07 -3.10
C LEU A 103 11.15 -6.53 -2.87
N LEU A 104 10.50 -7.50 -3.51
CA LEU A 104 10.87 -8.91 -3.39
C LEU A 104 12.15 -9.22 -4.19
N ALA A 105 12.36 -8.59 -5.35
CA ALA A 105 13.49 -8.87 -6.23
C ALA A 105 14.85 -8.41 -5.66
N ASN A 106 14.84 -7.34 -4.86
CA ASN A 106 16.08 -6.75 -4.32
C ASN A 106 16.71 -7.57 -3.17
N ASN A 107 15.93 -8.44 -2.52
CA ASN A 107 16.45 -9.31 -1.47
C ASN A 107 17.44 -10.37 -2.01
N ASP A 108 17.27 -10.80 -3.26
CA ASP A 108 18.13 -11.82 -3.88
C ASP A 108 19.52 -11.27 -4.21
N GLU A 109 19.61 -10.00 -4.64
CA GLU A 109 20.88 -9.35 -4.98
C GLU A 109 21.68 -8.95 -3.73
N LEU A 110 21.01 -8.51 -2.65
CA LEU A 110 21.67 -8.28 -1.35
C LEU A 110 22.23 -9.58 -0.75
N ARG A 111 21.49 -10.69 -0.87
CA ARG A 111 21.98 -12.02 -0.47
C ARG A 111 23.22 -12.44 -1.27
N LYS A 112 23.23 -12.27 -2.60
CA LYS A 112 24.42 -12.56 -3.43
C LYS A 112 25.63 -11.72 -3.05
N LYS A 113 25.46 -10.40 -2.82
CA LYS A 113 26.56 -9.53 -2.40
C LYS A 113 27.12 -9.91 -1.03
N SER A 114 26.27 -10.31 -0.08
CA SER A 114 26.71 -10.79 1.24
C SER A 114 27.44 -12.15 1.17
N ALA A 115 27.10 -13.00 0.20
CA ALA A 115 27.74 -14.30 0.00
C ALA A 115 29.09 -14.22 -0.73
N MET A 116 29.41 -13.07 -1.35
CA MET A 116 30.62 -12.89 -2.18
C MET A 116 31.79 -12.18 -1.48
N THR A 117 31.69 -11.79 -0.21
CA THR A 117 32.82 -11.25 0.56
C THR A 117 33.61 -12.36 1.26
N PRO A 118 34.91 -12.60 0.91
CA PRO A 118 35.76 -13.49 1.69
C PRO A 118 36.11 -12.84 3.03
N ASN A 119 35.96 -13.60 4.11
CA ASN A 119 36.37 -13.21 5.46
C ASN A 119 37.85 -12.81 5.49
N ASN A 120 38.14 -11.55 5.82
CA ASN A 120 39.39 -11.19 6.46
C ASN A 120 39.08 -10.78 7.89
N ALA A 121 39.38 -11.67 8.84
CA ALA A 121 39.17 -11.45 10.25
C ALA A 121 40.13 -10.36 10.75
N ASN A 122 39.57 -9.32 11.39
CA ASN A 122 40.04 -8.68 12.63
C ASN A 122 39.40 -7.29 12.76
N GLY A 123 38.28 -7.20 13.48
CA GLY A 123 37.62 -5.93 13.76
C GLY A 123 36.39 -6.14 14.65
N VAL A 124 36.41 -5.52 15.81
CA VAL A 124 35.46 -5.64 16.93
C VAL A 124 34.00 -5.44 16.48
N ASN A 125 33.13 -6.38 16.82
CA ASN A 125 31.70 -6.37 16.50
C ASN A 125 30.95 -5.41 17.44
N LEU A 126 30.40 -4.33 16.90
CA LEU A 126 29.37 -3.53 17.57
C LEU A 126 28.26 -3.13 16.58
N GLN A 127 27.46 -4.10 16.13
CA GLN A 127 26.14 -3.84 15.55
C GLN A 127 25.28 -5.11 15.66
N ARG A 128 24.60 -5.27 16.80
CA ARG A 128 23.60 -6.33 17.05
C ARG A 128 22.22 -5.78 17.42
N THR A 129 21.80 -4.70 16.80
CA THR A 129 20.44 -4.19 17.00
C THR A 129 20.13 -3.42 15.73
N LEU A 130 19.63 -4.05 14.67
CA LEU A 130 18.23 -4.41 14.47
C LEU A 130 18.14 -5.59 13.48
N GLN A 131 18.19 -6.83 13.97
CA GLN A 131 17.85 -8.00 13.14
C GLN A 131 16.39 -8.34 13.41
N MET A 132 15.49 -7.53 12.85
CA MET A 132 14.06 -7.86 12.82
C MET A 132 13.89 -9.00 11.81
N ASN A 133 13.22 -10.09 12.22
CA ASN A 133 12.98 -11.29 11.42
C ASN A 133 12.50 -10.96 9.99
N GLN A 134 13.41 -10.94 9.03
CA GLN A 134 13.10 -10.89 7.61
C GLN A 134 12.76 -12.31 7.15
N ARG A 135 11.60 -12.82 7.56
CA ARG A 135 11.05 -14.02 6.92
C ARG A 135 10.66 -13.66 5.51
N THR A 136 11.11 -14.45 4.53
CA THR A 136 10.67 -14.27 3.15
C THR A 136 9.18 -14.60 3.04
N LEU A 137 8.50 -14.04 2.03
CA LEU A 137 7.09 -14.37 1.78
C LEU A 137 6.91 -15.89 1.56
N GLY A 138 7.90 -16.56 0.96
CA GLY A 138 7.95 -18.01 0.81
C GLY A 138 7.98 -18.74 2.16
N GLU A 139 8.82 -18.29 3.10
CA GLU A 139 8.89 -18.86 4.46
C GLU A 139 7.62 -18.63 5.30
N LEU A 140 6.85 -17.58 4.98
CA LEU A 140 5.52 -17.35 5.57
C LEU A 140 4.48 -18.32 4.98
N LEU A 141 4.48 -18.49 3.66
CA LEU A 141 3.55 -19.38 2.96
C LEU A 141 3.79 -20.87 3.27
N GLU A 142 5.05 -21.27 3.47
CA GLU A 142 5.39 -22.65 3.88
C GLU A 142 4.83 -22.99 5.27
N LYS A 143 4.71 -22.00 6.16
CA LYS A 143 4.16 -22.21 7.51
C LYS A 143 2.66 -22.45 7.53
N ASP A 144 1.94 -21.96 6.51
CA ASP A 144 0.50 -22.19 6.38
C ASP A 144 0.18 -23.52 5.69
N LEU A 145 1.13 -24.09 4.94
CA LEU A 145 0.98 -25.41 4.30
C LEU A 145 1.31 -26.59 5.24
N VAL A 146 2.11 -26.38 6.29
CA VAL A 146 2.47 -27.44 7.26
C VAL A 146 1.38 -27.69 8.31
N ASN A 147 0.39 -26.79 8.46
CA ASN A 147 -0.66 -26.89 9.47
C ASN A 147 -2.07 -27.23 8.94
N GLY A 148 -2.21 -27.58 7.67
CA GLY A 148 -3.49 -27.94 7.07
C GLY A 148 -3.43 -29.30 6.37
N TYR A 149 -4.33 -30.20 6.76
CA TYR A 149 -4.69 -31.47 6.13
C TYR A 149 -3.87 -32.71 6.53
N SER A 150 -4.32 -33.35 7.62
CA SER A 150 -4.39 -34.81 7.67
C SER A 150 -5.85 -35.23 7.47
N PRO A 151 -6.20 -35.98 6.41
CA PRO A 151 -7.53 -36.56 6.28
C PRO A 151 -7.54 -37.90 7.02
N THR A 152 -8.19 -37.96 8.18
CA THR A 152 -8.61 -39.25 8.74
C THR A 152 -10.12 -39.36 8.66
N SER A 153 -10.54 -40.27 7.80
CA SER A 153 -11.87 -40.79 7.61
C SER A 153 -12.36 -41.56 8.85
N HIS A 154 -13.58 -41.30 9.33
CA HIS A 154 -14.50 -42.37 9.72
C HIS A 154 -15.97 -41.91 9.81
N ASP A 155 -16.77 -42.56 8.96
CA ASP A 155 -18.17 -42.98 9.05
C ASP A 155 -19.33 -42.06 9.47
N SER A 156 -20.17 -41.84 8.46
CA SER A 156 -21.63 -41.95 8.41
C SER A 156 -22.37 -42.46 9.65
N ALA A 157 -23.37 -41.69 10.09
CA ALA A 157 -24.63 -42.24 10.55
C ALA A 157 -25.81 -41.46 9.96
N SER A 158 -26.60 -42.21 9.22
CA SER A 158 -27.90 -41.86 8.63
C SER A 158 -28.94 -41.46 9.69
N SER A 159 -29.70 -40.40 9.41
CA SER A 159 -31.17 -40.45 9.47
C SER A 159 -31.78 -39.27 8.71
N SER A 160 -32.62 -39.56 7.72
CA SER A 160 -33.47 -38.61 6.98
C SER A 160 -34.82 -38.38 7.72
N PRO A 161 -35.85 -37.71 7.14
CA PRO A 161 -36.22 -36.35 7.55
C PRO A 161 -37.69 -36.23 8.01
N ALA A 162 -38.07 -35.11 8.62
CA ALA A 162 -39.47 -34.74 8.80
C ALA A 162 -39.77 -33.38 8.15
N ILE A 163 -40.53 -33.43 7.06
CA ILE A 163 -41.20 -32.31 6.40
C ILE A 163 -42.45 -31.94 7.22
N PHE A 164 -42.70 -30.66 7.48
CA PHE A 164 -44.06 -30.11 7.37
C PHE A 164 -44.03 -28.62 7.00
N LYS A 165 -44.78 -28.28 5.94
CA LYS A 165 -45.08 -26.93 5.44
C LYS A 165 -46.19 -26.30 6.30
N HIS A 166 -46.26 -24.98 6.42
CA HIS A 166 -47.35 -24.11 5.89
C HIS A 166 -47.38 -22.71 6.57
N PHE A 167 -47.44 -21.64 5.74
CA PHE A 167 -48.30 -20.41 5.74
C PHE A 167 -48.41 -19.53 7.00
N SER A 168 -48.68 -18.21 6.98
CA SER A 168 -48.94 -17.13 6.00
C SER A 168 -48.75 -15.82 6.80
N LYS A 169 -48.07 -14.79 6.28
CA LYS A 169 -48.63 -13.52 5.73
C LYS A 169 -49.95 -12.98 6.32
N ASP A 170 -49.86 -11.70 6.68
CA ASP A 170 -50.86 -10.61 6.78
C ASP A 170 -51.81 -10.55 8.00
N GLY A 171 -51.88 -9.33 8.58
CA GLY A 171 -52.71 -8.91 9.70
C GLY A 171 -52.18 -7.65 10.36
#